data_AF-A0A6S7K2T7-F1
#
_entry.id   AF-A0A6S7K2T7-F1
#
_cell.length_a   1.000
_cell.length_b   1.000
_cell.length_c   1.000
_cell.angle_alpha   90.00
_cell.angle_beta   90.00
_cell.angle_gamma   90.00
#
_symmetry.space_group_name_H-M   'P 1'
#
loop_
_entity.id
_entity.type
_entity.pdbx_description
1 polymer ?
#
loop_
_entity_poly.entity_id
_entity_poly.type
_entity_poly.pdbx_seq_one_letter_code
_entity_poly.pdbx_strand_id
1 'polypeptide(L)'
;IDLREYIRSLREHHRLTGNNETSHPKVGDVVIIKEDQKPRNVWKLAMVKQLITGRDSIVRAVRLKTGKGHLERAIQHLFPLELSCDVEEPSQLNPEAPEYNPRPRRQAAAIASQRIQEIVRRKRGTLTLNINV
;
A
#
# COMPACT_ATOMS: atom_id res chain seq x y z
N ILE A 1 15.27 20.86 5.38
CA ILE A 1 15.06 20.71 3.92
C ILE A 1 13.67 21.24 3.63
N ASP A 2 13.56 22.33 2.87
CA ASP A 2 12.27 22.93 2.48
C ASP A 2 11.46 21.92 1.64
N LEU A 3 10.17 21.81 1.92
CA LEU A 3 9.24 20.91 1.23
C LEU A 3 9.09 21.29 -0.24
N ARG A 4 9.21 22.58 -0.59
CA ARG A 4 9.23 23.01 -2.00
C ARG A 4 10.41 22.40 -2.73
N GLU A 5 11.58 22.45 -2.11
CA GLU A 5 12.80 21.90 -2.68
C GLU A 5 12.73 20.37 -2.81
N TYR A 6 12.18 19.67 -1.82
CA TYR A 6 11.99 18.22 -1.90
C TYR A 6 10.99 17.79 -2.99
N ILE A 7 9.89 18.52 -3.15
CA ILE A 7 8.91 18.23 -4.21
C ILE A 7 9.48 18.57 -5.59
N ARG A 8 10.30 19.63 -5.67
CA ARG A 8 11.03 19.99 -6.88
C ARG A 8 12.05 18.91 -7.24
N SER A 9 12.85 18.43 -6.28
CA SER A 9 13.83 17.37 -6.49
C SER A 9 13.17 16.06 -6.93
N LEU A 10 11.99 15.73 -6.38
CA LEU A 10 11.18 14.58 -6.81
C LEU A 10 10.79 14.65 -8.28
N ARG A 11 10.33 15.83 -8.74
CA ARG A 11 9.97 16.05 -10.16
C ARG A 11 11.19 16.05 -11.06
N GLU A 12 12.28 16.66 -10.62
CA GLU A 12 13.58 16.69 -11.31
C GLU A 12 14.10 15.26 -11.50
N HIS A 13 14.14 14.48 -10.42
CA HIS A 13 14.61 13.10 -10.43
C HIS A 13 13.76 12.24 -11.36
N HIS A 14 12.42 12.27 -11.24
CA HIS A 14 11.55 11.50 -12.12
C HIS A 14 11.71 11.85 -13.60
N ARG A 15 11.98 13.13 -13.94
CA ARG A 15 12.29 13.55 -15.30
C ARG A 15 13.61 12.97 -15.83
N LEU A 16 14.59 12.75 -14.94
CA LEU A 16 15.91 12.24 -15.27
C LEU A 16 15.95 10.71 -15.31
N THR A 17 15.17 10.01 -14.47
CA THR A 17 15.12 8.53 -14.40
C THR A 17 14.11 7.93 -15.38
N GLY A 18 13.05 8.65 -15.74
CA GLY A 18 12.17 8.23 -16.83
C GLY A 18 12.85 8.54 -18.18
N ASN A 19 12.86 7.58 -19.12
CA ASN A 19 13.20 7.86 -20.53
C ASN A 19 12.61 9.22 -20.91
N ASN A 20 13.47 10.14 -21.38
CA ASN A 20 13.35 11.60 -21.54
C ASN A 20 12.05 12.19 -22.17
N GLU A 21 10.98 11.42 -22.37
CA GLU A 21 9.84 11.79 -23.20
C GLU A 21 8.57 12.21 -22.45
N THR A 22 8.39 11.89 -21.15
CA THR A 22 7.09 12.16 -20.49
C THR A 22 7.19 12.74 -19.08
N SER A 23 6.64 13.95 -18.89
CA SER A 23 6.51 14.64 -17.60
C SER A 23 5.43 14.04 -16.67
N HIS A 24 4.83 12.91 -17.03
CA HIS A 24 3.76 12.26 -16.29
C HIS A 24 4.15 10.84 -15.85
N PRO A 25 3.55 10.31 -14.77
CA PRO A 25 3.77 8.92 -14.37
C PRO A 25 3.24 7.94 -15.43
N LYS A 26 3.77 6.72 -15.45
CA LYS A 26 3.37 5.61 -16.32
C LYS A 26 2.35 4.70 -15.64
N VAL A 27 1.72 3.83 -16.42
CA VAL A 27 0.82 2.80 -15.88
C VAL A 27 1.62 1.80 -15.05
N GLY A 28 1.14 1.49 -13.84
CA GLY A 28 1.85 0.67 -12.86
C GLY A 28 2.57 1.50 -11.78
N ASP A 29 2.91 2.75 -12.07
CA ASP A 29 3.63 3.59 -11.12
C ASP A 29 2.81 3.87 -9.86
N VAL A 30 3.50 3.91 -8.72
CA VAL A 30 2.91 4.32 -7.46
C VAL A 30 3.17 5.82 -7.26
N VAL A 31 2.09 6.57 -7.02
CA VAL A 31 2.11 8.02 -6.86
C VAL A 31 1.46 8.44 -5.54
N ILE A 32 1.93 9.55 -4.99
CA ILE A 32 1.29 10.27 -3.89
C ILE A 32 0.27 11.25 -4.49
N ILE A 33 -0.96 11.22 -3.97
CA ILE A 33 -2.03 12.13 -4.34
C ILE A 33 -2.04 13.33 -3.40
N LYS A 34 -1.76 14.52 -3.95
CA LYS A 34 -1.91 15.81 -3.26
C LYS A 34 -3.39 16.06 -2.96
N GLU A 35 -3.72 16.31 -1.69
CA GLU A 35 -5.02 16.84 -1.28
C GLU A 35 -4.78 18.18 -0.57
N ASP A 36 -5.09 19.30 -1.22
CA ASP A 36 -4.78 20.65 -0.69
C ASP A 36 -5.48 20.95 0.65
N GLN A 37 -6.64 20.32 0.89
CA GLN A 37 -7.43 20.48 2.11
C GLN A 37 -6.92 19.63 3.28
N LYS A 38 -5.83 18.88 3.10
CA LYS A 38 -5.33 17.95 4.10
C LYS A 38 -3.84 18.11 4.34
N PRO A 39 -3.39 17.88 5.59
CA PRO A 39 -1.96 17.91 5.88
C PRO A 39 -1.24 16.80 5.11
N ARG A 40 0.03 17.05 4.80
CA ARG A 40 0.85 16.18 3.93
C ARG A 40 0.91 14.73 4.42
N ASN A 41 0.96 14.52 5.72
CA ASN A 41 1.08 13.19 6.33
C ASN A 41 -0.15 12.29 6.12
N VAL A 42 -1.26 12.83 5.60
CA VAL A 42 -2.46 12.04 5.27
C VAL A 42 -2.75 11.96 3.77
N TRP A 43 -1.83 12.44 2.93
CA TRP A 43 -1.93 12.26 1.48
C TRP A 43 -1.90 10.78 1.14
N LYS A 44 -2.76 10.39 0.20
CA LYS A 44 -2.98 8.97 -0.12
C LYS A 44 -2.00 8.50 -1.17
N LEU A 45 -1.62 7.24 -1.07
CA LEU A 45 -0.92 6.52 -2.14
C LEU A 45 -1.92 5.90 -3.10
N ALA A 46 -1.54 5.83 -4.37
CA ALA A 46 -2.30 5.16 -5.40
C ALA A 46 -1.42 4.63 -6.52
N MET A 47 -1.89 3.59 -7.20
CA MET A 47 -1.26 3.05 -8.39
C MET A 47 -1.94 3.61 -9.65
N VAL A 48 -1.16 4.03 -10.62
CA VAL A 48 -1.67 4.44 -11.94
C VAL A 48 -2.24 3.23 -12.67
N LYS A 49 -3.53 3.31 -13.04
CA LYS A 49 -4.20 2.29 -13.85
C LYS A 49 -4.41 2.69 -15.29
N GLN A 50 -4.66 3.97 -15.56
CA GLN A 50 -4.91 4.44 -16.92
C GLN A 50 -4.55 5.92 -17.05
N LEU A 51 -3.98 6.30 -18.19
CA LEU A 51 -3.73 7.69 -18.57
C LEU A 51 -4.95 8.24 -19.33
N ILE A 52 -5.35 9.46 -19.02
CA ILE A 52 -6.47 10.16 -19.68
C ILE A 52 -5.89 11.28 -20.54
N THR A 53 -5.94 11.06 -21.85
CA THR A 53 -5.44 11.98 -22.89
C THR A 53 -6.55 12.88 -23.42
N GLY A 54 -6.21 14.12 -23.72
CA GLY A 54 -7.07 15.03 -24.47
C GLY A 54 -7.10 14.71 -25.98
N ARG A 55 -7.85 15.51 -26.74
CA ARG A 55 -7.92 15.43 -28.21
C ARG A 55 -6.58 15.68 -28.90
N ASP A 56 -5.71 16.43 -28.24
CA ASP A 56 -4.35 16.76 -28.67
C ASP A 56 -3.32 15.67 -28.27
N SER A 57 -3.78 14.51 -27.81
CA SER A 57 -2.94 13.42 -27.29
C SER A 57 -2.11 13.76 -26.05
N ILE A 58 -2.37 14.90 -25.40
CA ILE A 58 -1.68 15.29 -24.17
C ILE A 58 -2.39 14.68 -22.96
N VAL A 59 -1.64 13.95 -22.13
CA VAL A 59 -2.15 13.41 -20.86
C VAL A 59 -2.39 14.57 -19.89
N ARG A 60 -3.61 14.68 -19.35
CA ARG A 60 -3.98 15.72 -18.37
C ARG A 60 -4.40 15.14 -17.03
N ALA A 61 -4.97 13.94 -17.05
CA ALA A 61 -5.45 13.26 -15.86
C ALA A 61 -5.09 11.78 -15.89
N VAL A 62 -5.21 11.15 -14.72
CA VAL A 62 -4.87 9.76 -14.51
C VAL A 62 -5.96 9.11 -13.67
N ARG A 63 -6.36 7.91 -14.06
CA ARG A 63 -7.21 7.03 -13.25
C ARG A 63 -6.32 6.20 -12.33
N LEU A 64 -6.58 6.32 -11.04
CA LEU A 64 -5.76 5.79 -9.96
C LEU A 64 -6.53 4.72 -9.19
N LYS A 65 -5.84 3.64 -8.82
CA LYS A 65 -6.34 2.64 -7.88
C LYS A 65 -5.78 2.93 -6.48
N THR A 66 -6.67 3.21 -5.56
CA THR A 66 -6.41 3.32 -4.12
C THR A 66 -6.88 2.07 -3.40
N GLY A 67 -6.52 1.92 -2.12
CA GLY A 67 -7.06 0.84 -1.28
C GLY A 67 -8.59 0.87 -1.12
N LYS A 68 -9.25 2.01 -1.38
CA LYS A 68 -10.71 2.18 -1.26
C LYS A 68 -11.45 2.15 -2.60
N GLY A 69 -10.77 1.88 -3.71
CA GLY A 69 -11.34 1.89 -5.05
C GLY A 69 -10.61 2.83 -6.00
N HIS A 70 -11.30 3.34 -7.02
CA HIS A 70 -10.69 4.15 -8.07
C HIS A 70 -11.06 5.63 -7.95
N LEU A 71 -10.15 6.50 -8.36
CA LEU A 71 -10.40 7.93 -8.47
C LEU A 71 -9.60 8.53 -9.62
N GLU A 72 -10.03 9.69 -10.11
CA GLU A 72 -9.35 10.41 -11.17
C GLU A 72 -8.77 11.72 -10.64
N ARG A 73 -7.53 12.03 -11.04
CA ARG A 73 -6.83 13.25 -10.65
C ARG A 73 -6.00 13.80 -11.79
N ALA A 74 -5.91 15.12 -11.84
CA ALA A 74 -5.00 15.82 -12.73
C ALA A 74 -3.54 15.49 -12.37
N ILE A 75 -2.68 15.37 -13.38
CA ILE A 75 -1.25 15.01 -13.21
C ILE A 75 -0.53 15.97 -12.25
N GLN A 76 -0.88 17.26 -12.27
CA GLN A 76 -0.26 18.26 -11.41
C GLN A 76 -0.43 17.99 -9.90
N HIS A 77 -1.44 17.20 -9.51
CA HIS A 77 -1.70 16.79 -8.13
C HIS A 77 -1.05 15.43 -7.78
N LEU A 78 -0.27 14.86 -8.70
CA LEU A 78 0.41 13.59 -8.50
C LEU A 78 1.90 13.84 -8.34
N PHE A 79 2.47 13.16 -7.35
CA PHE A 79 3.90 13.13 -7.12
C PHE A 79 4.38 11.69 -7.22
N PRO A 80 5.23 11.34 -8.20
CA PRO A 80 5.79 10.00 -8.28
C PRO A 80 6.67 9.71 -7.06
N LEU A 81 6.72 8.46 -6.62
CA LEU A 81 7.67 8.02 -5.60
C LEU A 81 9.02 7.72 -6.26
N GLU A 82 10.12 8.11 -5.60
CA GLU A 82 11.51 7.75 -5.94
C GLU A 82 11.84 6.29 -5.59
N LEU A 83 10.89 5.37 -5.81
CA LEU A 83 11.10 3.95 -5.54
C LEU A 83 11.09 3.21 -6.88
N SER A 84 12.28 2.90 -7.39
CA SER A 84 12.44 1.86 -8.41
C SER A 84 12.29 0.52 -7.69
N CYS A 85 11.08 -0.04 -7.72
CA CYS A 85 10.97 -1.48 -7.51
C CYS A 85 11.42 -2.12 -8.82
N ASP A 86 12.56 -2.79 -8.81
CA ASP A 86 12.87 -3.77 -9.83
C ASP A 86 11.81 -4.86 -9.66
N VAL A 87 10.70 -4.73 -10.39
CA VAL A 87 9.71 -5.79 -10.51
C VAL A 87 10.39 -6.82 -11.38
N GLU A 88 11.18 -7.69 -10.76
CA GLU A 88 11.50 -8.96 -11.40
C GLU A 88 10.15 -9.60 -11.74
N GLU A 89 9.97 -9.91 -13.02
CA GLU A 89 8.89 -10.79 -13.48
C GLU A 89 8.76 -11.93 -12.47
N PRO A 90 7.54 -12.26 -11.99
CA PRO A 90 7.37 -13.31 -11.01
C PRO A 90 8.09 -14.54 -11.51
N SER A 91 9.21 -14.85 -10.87
CA SER A 91 10.05 -15.97 -11.26
C SER A 91 9.18 -17.22 -11.21
N GLN A 92 9.32 -18.07 -12.24
CA GLN A 92 8.56 -19.32 -12.29
C GLN A 92 8.78 -20.07 -10.97
N LEU A 93 7.67 -20.48 -10.34
CA LEU A 93 7.72 -21.22 -9.07
C LEU A 93 8.63 -22.43 -9.25
N ASN A 94 9.59 -22.60 -8.35
CA ASN A 94 10.49 -23.76 -8.40
C ASN A 94 9.67 -25.05 -8.16
N PRO A 95 9.53 -25.95 -9.15
CA PRO A 95 8.80 -27.21 -8.98
C PRO A 95 9.50 -28.19 -8.03
N GLU A 96 10.80 -28.01 -7.80
CA GLU A 96 11.62 -28.81 -6.87
C GLU A 96 11.72 -28.18 -5.48
N ALA A 97 10.96 -27.11 -5.19
CA ALA A 97 10.93 -26.53 -3.86
C ALA A 97 10.51 -27.59 -2.83
N PRO A 98 11.23 -27.74 -1.71
CA PRO A 98 10.85 -28.66 -0.65
C PRO A 98 9.43 -28.36 -0.16
N GLU A 99 8.69 -29.42 0.16
CA GLU A 99 7.37 -29.26 0.78
C GLU A 99 7.49 -28.40 2.05
N TYR A 100 6.61 -27.40 2.16
CA TYR A 100 6.61 -26.51 3.31
C TYR A 100 6.16 -27.29 4.55
N ASN A 101 7.13 -27.70 5.37
CA ASN A 101 6.90 -28.32 6.66
C ASN A 101 7.01 -27.27 7.78
N PRO A 102 5.90 -26.62 8.18
CA PRO A 102 5.95 -25.62 9.22
C PRO A 102 6.45 -26.24 10.52
N ARG A 103 7.26 -25.48 11.27
CA ARG A 103 7.70 -25.92 12.58
C ARG A 103 6.50 -26.24 13.46
N PRO A 104 6.49 -27.39 14.15
CA PRO A 104 5.38 -27.77 15.01
C PRO A 104 5.18 -26.71 16.09
N ARG A 105 3.91 -26.47 16.44
CA ARG A 105 3.54 -25.54 17.49
C ARG A 105 4.24 -25.93 18.79
N ARG A 106 5.07 -25.04 19.34
CA ARG A 106 5.77 -25.28 20.61
C ARG A 106 4.75 -25.60 21.71
N GLN A 107 5.06 -26.57 22.58
CA GLN A 107 4.19 -26.99 23.68
C GLN A 107 3.73 -25.81 24.55
N ALA A 108 4.62 -24.84 24.83
CA ALA A 108 4.28 -23.62 25.57
C ALA A 108 3.10 -22.85 24.94
N ALA A 109 3.04 -22.75 23.62
CA ALA A 109 1.95 -22.07 22.92
C ALA A 109 0.63 -22.87 22.94
N ALA A 110 0.69 -24.21 23.01
CA ALA A 110 -0.49 -25.04 23.19
C ALA A 110 -1.06 -24.90 24.62
N ILE A 111 -0.17 -24.98 25.62
CA ILE A 111 -0.51 -24.80 27.04
C ILE A 111 -1.08 -23.39 27.29
N ALA A 112 -0.47 -22.36 26.71
CA ALA A 112 -0.97 -20.99 26.83
C ALA A 112 -2.40 -20.85 26.27
N SER A 113 -2.69 -21.44 25.11
CA SER A 113 -4.06 -21.42 24.56
C SER A 113 -5.06 -22.15 25.43
N GLN A 114 -4.70 -23.31 26.00
CA GLN A 114 -5.55 -24.02 26.95
C GLN A 114 -5.84 -23.18 28.19
N ARG A 115 -4.81 -22.54 28.77
CA ARG A 115 -4.96 -21.65 29.93
C ARG A 115 -5.86 -20.45 29.62
N ILE A 116 -5.70 -19.83 28.44
CA ILE A 116 -6.56 -18.72 28.01
C ILE A 116 -8.02 -19.19 27.91
N GLN A 117 -8.28 -20.35 27.30
CA GLN A 117 -9.63 -20.91 27.21
C GLN A 117 -10.25 -21.20 28.58
N GLU A 118 -9.46 -21.74 29.51
CA GLU A 118 -9.88 -22.01 30.88
C GLU A 118 -10.26 -20.73 31.63
N ILE A 119 -9.42 -19.68 31.53
CA ILE A 119 -9.69 -18.37 32.12
C ILE A 119 -10.98 -17.77 31.55
N VAL A 120 -11.19 -17.86 30.23
CA VAL A 120 -12.42 -17.39 29.57
C VAL A 120 -13.63 -18.18 30.08
N ARG A 121 -13.54 -19.50 30.19
CA ARG A 121 -14.62 -20.36 30.70
C ARG A 121 -14.95 -20.02 32.15
N ARG A 122 -13.94 -19.82 33.00
CA ARG A 122 -14.12 -19.44 34.40
C ARG A 122 -14.79 -18.09 34.54
N LYS A 123 -14.33 -17.07 33.80
CA LYS A 123 -14.97 -15.74 33.81
C LYS A 123 -16.43 -15.79 33.34
N ARG A 124 -16.75 -16.61 32.33
CA ARG A 124 -18.14 -16.81 31.87
C ARG A 124 -19.03 -17.48 32.93
N GLY A 125 -18.50 -18.44 33.69
CA GLY A 125 -19.23 -19.09 34.79
C GLY A 125 -19.39 -18.21 36.04
N THR A 126 -18.45 -17.31 36.32
CA THR A 126 -18.57 -16.33 37.42
C THR A 126 -19.61 -15.24 37.11
N LEU A 127 -19.75 -14.83 35.84
CA LEU A 127 -20.77 -13.86 35.42
C LEU A 127 -22.21 -14.41 35.52
N THR A 128 -22.42 -15.72 35.40
CA THR A 128 -23.74 -16.35 35.55
C THR A 128 -24.16 -16.59 37.00
N LEU A 129 -23.22 -16.61 37.95
CA LEU A 129 -23.52 -16.78 39.39
C LEU A 129 -23.81 -15.45 40.09
N ASN A 130 -23.42 -14.32 39.51
CA ASN A 130 -23.62 -12.97 40.08
C ASN A 130 -24.92 -12.28 39.64
N ILE A 131 -25.82 -12.97 38.93
CA ILE A 131 -27.13 -12.44 38.49
C ILE A 131 -28.33 -13.00 39.27
N ASN A 132 -28.09 -13.77 40.35
CA ASN A 132 -29.14 -14.29 41.25
C ASN A 132 -28.95 -13.78 42.69
N VAL A 133 -28.92 -12.46 42.88
CA VAL A 133 -29.18 -11.79 44.17
C VAL A 133 -30.14 -10.64 43.92
#